data_AF-Q5S251-F1
#
_entry.id   AF-Q5S251-F1
#
_cell.length_a   1.000
_cell.length_b   1.000
_cell.length_c   1.000
_cell.angle_alpha   90.00
_cell.angle_beta   90.00
_cell.angle_gamma   90.00
#
_symmetry.space_group_name_H-M   'P 1'
#
loop_
_entity.id
_entity.type
_entity.pdbx_description
1 polymer ?
#
loop_
_entity_poly.entity_id
_entity_poly.type
_entity_poly.pdbx_seq_one_letter_code
_entity_poly.pdbx_strand_id
1 'polypeptide(L)'
;MASTSTDPAPPVATPPLTAANVEAEMAAHVSGITPQLQNVVATVNLGTKLDLKEIAMHARNAEYNPKRFAAVIMRIREPKTTALIFASGKMVCTGAKSEDDSRTAARRYAKIVQKLGFPATFKEFKIQNIVGSCDVKFPIRLEGLAYAHSLFASYEPELFPGLIYRMKQPKIVLLIFVSGKVVLTGAKTRYEIYQAYMNIYPTLIQYKKGDAALPALPAANLMPPPRALPPARQAGQPDGSAEHMEQQQQQPQHHQQQQIPQPVQHPGSAAAAAAMMMPPPPTPSAAPTPSMTLQDLHAMNLPPPTPLHPNLPPPTPRHPGLAPTPSLGHHVLPPPSPRR
;
A
#
# COMPACT_ATOMS: atom_id res chain seq x y z
N MET A 1 54.69 44.84 13.50
CA MET A 1 53.25 44.63 13.25
C MET A 1 53.08 43.19 12.76
N ALA A 2 52.51 42.32 13.58
CA ALA A 2 52.22 40.93 13.21
C ALA A 2 50.69 40.81 13.08
N SER A 3 50.23 40.49 11.88
CA SER A 3 48.81 40.32 11.53
C SER A 3 48.37 38.89 11.80
N THR A 4 47.43 38.72 12.72
CA THR A 4 46.77 37.45 13.06
C THR A 4 45.65 37.13 12.07
N SER A 5 45.83 36.08 11.27
CA SER A 5 44.76 35.45 10.48
C SER A 5 43.88 34.62 11.41
N THR A 6 42.57 34.89 11.43
CA THR A 6 41.57 34.08 12.15
C THR A 6 40.86 33.20 11.13
N ASP A 7 41.13 31.90 11.14
CA ASP A 7 40.38 30.94 10.31
C ASP A 7 38.99 30.67 10.93
N PRO A 8 37.93 30.53 10.11
CA PRO A 8 36.60 30.19 10.61
C PRO A 8 36.51 28.70 10.94
N ALA A 9 35.93 28.40 12.11
CA ALA A 9 35.67 27.05 12.59
C ALA A 9 34.75 26.26 11.62
N PRO A 10 34.95 24.93 11.47
CA PRO A 10 34.13 24.10 10.60
C PRO A 10 32.68 24.02 11.11
N PRO A 11 31.69 23.85 10.21
CA PRO A 11 30.30 23.76 10.58
C PRO A 11 30.08 22.52 11.47
N VAL A 12 29.53 22.77 12.66
CA VAL A 12 29.14 21.74 13.63
C VAL A 12 28.18 20.78 12.95
N ALA A 13 28.62 19.54 12.74
CA ALA A 13 27.77 18.47 12.22
C ALA A 13 26.64 18.22 13.22
N THR A 14 25.40 18.53 12.81
CA THR A 14 24.19 18.17 13.56
C THR A 14 24.20 16.67 13.83
N PRO A 15 24.08 16.22 15.09
CA PRO A 15 24.13 14.80 15.41
C PRO A 15 22.96 14.05 14.74
N PRO A 16 23.15 12.78 14.36
CA PRO A 16 22.07 11.97 13.81
C PRO A 16 20.96 11.86 14.86
N LEU A 17 19.76 12.31 14.49
CA LEU A 17 18.57 12.27 15.32
C LEU A 17 18.32 10.83 15.81
N THR A 18 18.24 10.65 17.13
CA THR A 18 17.95 9.35 17.76
C THR A 18 16.43 9.14 17.83
N ALA A 19 15.98 7.89 18.05
CA ALA A 19 14.56 7.55 18.12
C ALA A 19 13.77 8.37 19.16
N ALA A 20 14.37 8.65 20.32
CA ALA A 20 13.78 9.47 21.37
C ALA A 20 13.61 10.93 20.94
N ASN A 21 14.56 11.46 20.17
CA ASN A 21 14.52 12.85 19.73
C ASN A 21 13.40 13.10 18.72
N VAL A 22 13.08 12.14 17.84
CA VAL A 22 11.99 12.33 16.86
C VAL A 22 10.61 12.07 17.42
N GLU A 23 10.43 11.20 18.41
CA GLU A 23 9.13 11.12 19.08
C GLU A 23 8.83 12.43 19.82
N ALA A 24 9.84 13.02 20.47
CA ALA A 24 9.72 14.34 21.10
C ALA A 24 9.51 15.46 20.06
N GLU A 25 10.29 15.48 18.97
CA GLU A 25 10.12 16.48 17.91
C GLU A 25 8.78 16.35 17.18
N MET A 26 8.28 15.12 16.95
CA MET A 26 6.96 14.89 16.35
C MET A 26 5.84 15.34 17.29
N ALA A 27 5.97 15.08 18.59
CA ALA A 27 5.03 15.57 19.60
C ALA A 27 5.03 17.11 19.69
N ALA A 28 6.19 17.73 19.45
CA ALA A 28 6.35 19.19 19.40
C ALA A 28 6.13 19.80 18.01
N HIS A 29 5.84 18.99 16.98
CA HIS A 29 5.85 19.44 15.60
C HIS A 29 4.68 20.39 15.33
N VAL A 30 4.96 21.48 14.63
CA VAL A 30 4.01 22.58 14.34
C VAL A 30 2.69 22.14 13.69
N SER A 31 2.68 20.97 13.04
CA SER A 31 1.47 20.42 12.43
C SER A 31 0.48 19.84 13.45
N GLY A 32 0.92 19.42 14.63
CA GLY A 32 0.12 18.67 15.61
C GLY A 32 -0.43 17.33 15.08
N ILE A 33 0.03 16.85 13.92
CA ILE A 33 -0.49 15.67 13.23
C ILE A 33 0.54 14.56 13.28
N THR A 34 0.18 13.42 13.88
CA THR A 34 1.01 12.22 13.89
C THR A 34 0.52 11.21 12.86
N PRO A 35 1.35 10.82 11.87
CA PRO A 35 1.02 9.74 10.95
C PRO A 35 0.68 8.43 11.65
N GLN A 36 -0.42 7.80 11.25
CA GLN A 36 -0.90 6.56 11.83
C GLN A 36 -0.46 5.37 10.98
N LEU A 37 0.11 4.36 11.62
CA LEU A 37 0.51 3.13 10.95
C LEU A 37 -0.74 2.36 10.48
N GLN A 38 -0.78 2.05 9.19
CA GLN A 38 -1.89 1.35 8.54
C GLN A 38 -1.56 -0.12 8.26
N ASN A 39 -0.30 -0.41 7.97
CA ASN A 39 0.14 -1.78 7.65
C ASN A 39 1.62 -1.96 7.97
N VAL A 40 1.95 -3.11 8.53
CA VAL A 40 3.32 -3.57 8.77
C VAL A 40 3.50 -4.93 8.11
N VAL A 41 4.49 -5.00 7.23
CA VAL A 41 4.94 -6.23 6.56
C VAL A 41 6.22 -6.70 7.22
N ALA A 42 6.24 -7.94 7.69
CA ALA A 42 7.41 -8.55 8.29
C ALA A 42 7.71 -9.92 7.66
N THR A 43 8.95 -10.34 7.74
CA THR A 43 9.39 -11.69 7.39
C THR A 43 9.95 -12.40 8.60
N VAL A 44 9.83 -13.72 8.62
CA VAL A 44 10.47 -14.59 9.60
C VAL A 44 10.88 -15.89 8.92
N ASN A 45 11.93 -16.52 9.45
CA ASN A 45 12.40 -17.82 9.01
C ASN A 45 11.98 -18.87 10.04
N LEU A 46 11.21 -19.86 9.59
CA LEU A 46 10.75 -20.98 10.42
C LEU A 46 11.83 -22.05 10.59
N GLY A 47 12.96 -21.96 9.86
CA GLY A 47 14.14 -22.79 10.07
C GLY A 47 13.97 -24.28 9.72
N THR A 48 12.91 -24.64 9.02
CA THR A 48 12.67 -26.00 8.52
C THR A 48 11.94 -25.96 7.18
N LYS A 49 12.12 -26.99 6.36
CA LYS A 49 11.31 -27.18 5.14
C LYS A 49 9.90 -27.60 5.52
N LEU A 50 8.92 -27.13 4.76
CA LEU A 50 7.51 -27.34 5.04
C LEU A 50 6.82 -28.01 3.85
N ASP A 51 6.02 -29.04 4.13
CA ASP A 51 5.08 -29.57 3.17
C ASP A 51 3.81 -28.71 3.19
N LEU A 52 3.65 -27.90 2.15
CA LEU A 52 2.55 -26.97 2.01
C LEU A 52 1.19 -27.66 1.84
N LYS A 53 1.15 -28.87 1.25
CA LYS A 53 -0.09 -29.62 1.08
C LYS A 53 -0.59 -30.11 2.44
N GLU A 54 0.31 -30.68 3.22
CA GLU A 54 0.07 -31.16 4.58
C GLU A 54 -0.46 -30.03 5.48
N ILE A 55 0.16 -28.85 5.43
CA ILE A 55 -0.31 -27.68 6.17
C ILE A 55 -1.72 -27.28 5.72
N ALA A 56 -1.98 -27.23 4.41
CA ALA A 56 -3.28 -26.80 3.88
C ALA A 56 -4.42 -27.78 4.20
N MET A 57 -4.14 -29.09 4.23
CA MET A 57 -5.15 -30.11 4.56
C MET A 57 -5.56 -30.06 6.03
N HIS A 58 -4.62 -29.79 6.94
CA HIS A 58 -4.88 -29.87 8.38
C HIS A 58 -5.19 -28.51 9.03
N ALA A 59 -4.85 -27.39 8.39
CA ALA A 59 -5.13 -26.06 8.92
C ALA A 59 -6.48 -25.52 8.41
N ARG A 60 -7.41 -25.24 9.33
CA ARG A 60 -8.79 -24.78 9.00
C ARG A 60 -8.87 -23.48 8.20
N ASN A 61 -7.90 -22.57 8.37
CA ASN A 61 -7.89 -21.24 7.74
C ASN A 61 -6.67 -21.08 6.82
N ALA A 62 -6.37 -22.11 6.03
CA ALA A 62 -5.28 -22.13 5.08
C ALA A 62 -5.80 -22.37 3.67
N GLU A 63 -5.34 -21.56 2.72
CA GLU A 63 -5.62 -21.69 1.29
C GLU A 63 -4.32 -22.02 0.57
N TYR A 64 -4.32 -23.02 -0.32
CA TYR A 64 -3.15 -23.37 -1.12
C TYR A 64 -3.54 -23.79 -2.54
N ASN A 65 -3.04 -23.03 -3.52
CA ASN A 65 -3.16 -23.37 -4.94
C ASN A 65 -1.80 -23.12 -5.62
N PRO A 66 -0.94 -24.15 -5.76
CA PRO A 66 0.41 -23.99 -6.29
C PRO A 66 0.46 -23.51 -7.74
N LYS A 67 -0.61 -23.73 -8.53
CA LYS A 67 -0.71 -23.20 -9.90
C LYS A 67 -0.89 -21.68 -9.91
N ARG A 68 -1.53 -21.13 -8.87
CA ARG A 68 -1.74 -19.69 -8.70
C ARG A 68 -0.59 -19.03 -7.96
N PHE A 69 -0.15 -19.63 -6.85
CA PHE A 69 0.86 -19.05 -5.98
C PHE A 69 1.55 -20.14 -5.14
N ALA A 70 2.88 -20.14 -5.12
CA ALA A 70 3.71 -21.15 -4.46
C ALA A 70 3.87 -20.95 -2.93
N ALA A 71 2.79 -20.56 -2.25
CA ALA A 71 2.76 -20.39 -0.81
C ALA A 71 1.36 -20.72 -0.24
N VAL A 72 1.33 -21.18 1.00
CA VAL A 72 0.08 -21.31 1.77
C VAL A 72 -0.29 -19.93 2.29
N ILE A 73 -1.54 -19.52 2.06
CA ILE A 73 -2.12 -18.30 2.61
C ILE A 73 -2.87 -18.69 3.88
N MET A 74 -2.43 -18.21 5.03
CA MET A 74 -3.07 -18.47 6.32
C MET A 74 -3.54 -17.17 6.96
N ARG A 75 -4.72 -17.18 7.60
CA ARG A 75 -5.29 -15.96 8.22
C ARG A 75 -5.69 -16.20 9.67
N ILE A 76 -5.43 -15.20 10.52
CA ILE A 76 -5.91 -15.15 11.90
C ILE A 76 -6.65 -13.83 12.16
N ARG A 77 -7.59 -13.85 13.10
CA ARG A 77 -8.42 -12.68 13.44
C ARG A 77 -7.75 -11.71 14.39
N GLU A 78 -6.84 -12.21 15.24
CA GLU A 78 -6.19 -11.41 16.26
C GLU A 78 -4.70 -11.75 16.37
N PRO A 79 -3.80 -10.77 16.17
CA PRO A 79 -4.03 -9.56 15.37
C PRO A 79 -4.53 -9.91 13.96
N LYS A 80 -5.49 -9.14 13.41
CA LYS A 80 -6.06 -9.42 12.07
C LYS A 80 -4.98 -9.33 11.01
N THR A 81 -4.49 -10.48 10.56
CA THR A 81 -3.30 -10.57 9.72
C THR A 81 -3.43 -11.70 8.72
N THR A 82 -2.52 -11.72 7.75
CA THR A 82 -2.36 -12.82 6.79
C THR A 82 -0.88 -13.21 6.73
N ALA A 83 -0.62 -14.51 6.77
CA ALA A 83 0.69 -15.09 6.54
C ALA A 83 0.75 -15.76 5.17
N LEU A 84 1.88 -15.58 4.49
CA LEU A 84 2.29 -16.33 3.30
C LEU A 84 3.44 -17.26 3.71
N ILE A 85 3.19 -18.55 3.74
CA ILE A 85 4.14 -19.58 4.20
C ILE A 85 4.69 -20.32 2.98
N PHE A 86 6.02 -20.28 2.81
CA PHE A 86 6.70 -20.90 1.68
C PHE A 86 7.31 -22.24 2.09
N ALA A 87 7.46 -23.16 1.12
CA ALA A 87 8.03 -24.50 1.35
C ALA A 87 9.45 -24.46 1.93
N SER A 88 10.17 -23.35 1.72
CA SER A 88 11.50 -23.10 2.28
C SER A 88 11.53 -22.82 3.78
N GLY A 89 10.36 -22.66 4.42
CA GLY A 89 10.24 -22.21 5.81
C GLY A 89 10.25 -20.68 5.96
N LYS A 90 10.47 -19.91 4.88
CA LYS A 90 10.25 -18.47 4.93
C LYS A 90 8.76 -18.17 5.09
N MET A 91 8.44 -17.19 5.91
CA MET A 91 7.07 -16.71 6.11
C MET A 91 7.05 -15.19 6.02
N VAL A 92 6.07 -14.65 5.29
CA VAL A 92 5.75 -13.21 5.23
C VAL A 92 4.47 -13.00 6.03
N CYS A 93 4.43 -12.01 6.92
CA CYS A 93 3.27 -11.63 7.70
C CYS A 93 2.85 -10.19 7.36
N THR A 94 1.57 -9.97 7.04
CA THR A 94 1.01 -8.66 6.65
C THR A 94 -0.32 -8.38 7.34
N GLY A 95 -0.72 -7.10 7.36
CA GLY A 95 -2.01 -6.63 7.88
C GLY A 95 -1.97 -6.11 9.32
N ALA A 96 -0.83 -6.22 10.01
CA ALA A 96 -0.68 -5.69 11.35
C ALA A 96 -0.63 -4.16 11.34
N LYS A 97 -1.16 -3.51 12.38
CA LYS A 97 -1.13 -2.05 12.53
C LYS A 97 0.03 -1.52 13.37
N SER A 98 0.81 -2.43 13.95
CA SER A 98 2.02 -2.11 14.72
C SER A 98 3.08 -3.19 14.51
N GLU A 99 4.33 -2.86 14.80
CA GLU A 99 5.46 -3.78 14.75
C GLU A 99 5.32 -4.91 15.78
N ASP A 100 4.78 -4.60 16.96
CA ASP A 100 4.54 -5.56 18.04
C ASP A 100 3.42 -6.54 17.68
N ASP A 101 2.33 -6.06 17.08
CA ASP A 101 1.27 -6.92 16.54
C ASP A 101 1.81 -7.81 15.43
N SER A 102 2.67 -7.27 14.55
CA SER A 102 3.29 -8.03 13.47
C SER A 102 4.15 -9.18 14.02
N ARG A 103 4.95 -8.90 15.06
CA ARG A 103 5.76 -9.92 15.75
C ARG A 103 4.89 -10.94 16.47
N THR A 104 3.84 -10.50 17.15
CA THR A 104 2.90 -11.37 17.87
C THR A 104 2.16 -12.29 16.90
N ALA A 105 1.64 -11.75 15.79
CA ALA A 105 1.00 -12.53 14.74
C ALA A 105 1.96 -13.55 14.11
N ALA A 106 3.18 -13.14 13.73
CA ALA A 106 4.19 -14.04 13.20
C ALA A 106 4.51 -15.20 14.17
N ARG A 107 4.58 -14.94 15.48
CA ARG A 107 4.74 -16.00 16.49
C ARG A 107 3.52 -16.92 16.58
N ARG A 108 2.30 -16.39 16.45
CA ARG A 108 1.07 -17.20 16.42
C ARG A 108 1.07 -18.15 15.22
N TYR A 109 1.45 -17.67 14.04
CA TYR A 109 1.59 -18.53 12.85
C TYR A 109 2.66 -19.61 13.03
N ALA A 110 3.84 -19.28 13.57
CA ALA A 110 4.87 -20.27 13.85
C ALA A 110 4.37 -21.36 14.83
N LYS A 111 3.61 -20.99 15.86
CA LYS A 111 2.97 -21.93 16.79
C LYS A 111 1.93 -22.82 16.12
N ILE A 112 1.15 -22.30 15.16
CA ILE A 112 0.21 -23.13 14.39
C ILE A 112 0.98 -24.20 13.61
N VAL A 113 2.04 -23.80 12.90
CA VAL A 113 2.90 -24.72 12.14
C VAL A 113 3.53 -25.78 13.06
N GLN A 114 3.98 -25.40 14.26
CA GLN A 114 4.46 -26.36 15.28
C GLN A 114 3.40 -27.38 15.69
N LYS A 115 2.17 -26.93 15.92
CA LYS A 115 1.05 -27.82 16.30
C LYS A 115 0.64 -28.80 15.19
N LEU A 116 1.01 -28.51 13.95
CA LEU A 116 0.82 -29.41 12.81
C LEU A 116 1.94 -30.45 12.69
N GLY A 117 2.90 -30.49 13.62
CA GLY A 117 3.97 -31.50 13.65
C GLY A 117 5.28 -31.07 12.99
N PHE A 118 5.36 -29.85 12.46
CA PHE A 118 6.60 -29.34 11.88
C PHE A 118 7.52 -28.76 12.97
N PRO A 119 8.84 -29.04 12.95
CA PRO A 119 9.80 -28.47 13.90
C PRO A 119 10.15 -27.01 13.58
N ALA A 120 9.13 -26.15 13.47
CA ALA A 120 9.30 -24.74 13.16
C ALA A 120 9.92 -23.98 14.34
N THR A 121 10.81 -23.05 14.02
CA THR A 121 11.50 -22.13 14.94
C THR A 121 11.11 -20.70 14.61
N PHE A 122 11.56 -19.72 15.40
CA PHE A 122 11.29 -18.30 15.14
C PHE A 122 12.62 -17.56 15.00
N LYS A 123 13.15 -17.52 13.78
CA LYS A 123 14.47 -16.94 13.47
C LYS A 123 14.33 -15.75 12.53
N GLU A 124 15.27 -14.80 12.60
CA GLU A 124 15.41 -13.72 11.62
C GLU A 124 14.13 -12.88 11.40
N PHE A 125 13.36 -12.61 12.47
CA PHE A 125 12.23 -11.71 12.35
C PHE A 125 12.70 -10.31 11.96
N LYS A 126 12.18 -9.79 10.85
CA LYS A 126 12.58 -8.49 10.30
C LYS A 126 11.38 -7.75 9.70
N ILE A 127 11.25 -6.47 10.03
CA ILE A 127 10.29 -5.58 9.36
C ILE A 127 10.80 -5.29 7.95
N GLN A 128 9.92 -5.47 6.97
CA GLN A 128 10.19 -5.27 5.55
C GLN A 128 9.50 -4.04 4.99
N ASN A 129 8.35 -3.64 5.51
CA ASN A 129 7.71 -2.40 5.10
C ASN A 129 6.77 -1.91 6.20
N ILE A 130 6.69 -0.60 6.34
CA ILE A 130 5.70 0.09 7.15
C ILE A 130 4.99 1.08 6.23
N VAL A 131 3.67 1.08 6.30
CA VAL A 131 2.80 2.04 5.63
C VAL A 131 2.16 2.91 6.69
N GLY A 132 2.35 4.22 6.59
CA GLY A 132 1.69 5.22 7.40
C GLY A 132 0.72 6.06 6.58
N SER A 133 -0.24 6.70 7.25
CA SER A 133 -1.09 7.71 6.62
C SER A 133 -1.42 8.83 7.60
N CYS A 134 -1.58 10.03 7.08
CA CYS A 134 -2.09 11.19 7.80
C CYS A 134 -3.04 12.00 6.92
N ASP A 135 -3.69 12.98 7.51
CA ASP A 135 -4.54 13.94 6.83
C ASP A 135 -4.14 15.33 7.32
N VAL A 136 -3.62 16.17 6.41
CA VAL A 136 -3.17 17.53 6.75
C VAL A 136 -4.32 18.52 6.93
N LYS A 137 -5.57 18.10 6.69
CA LYS A 137 -6.79 18.87 6.94
C LYS A 137 -6.94 20.13 6.08
N PHE A 138 -6.20 20.23 4.98
CA PHE A 138 -6.38 21.27 3.98
C PHE A 138 -6.14 20.73 2.56
N PRO A 139 -6.83 21.28 1.55
CA PRO A 139 -6.63 20.89 0.17
C PRO A 139 -5.29 21.38 -0.39
N ILE A 140 -4.69 20.62 -1.30
CA ILE A 140 -3.34 20.85 -1.84
C ILE A 140 -3.41 21.02 -3.36
N ARG A 141 -2.72 22.04 -3.91
CA ARG A 141 -2.55 22.27 -5.35
C ARG A 141 -1.42 21.40 -5.90
N LEU A 142 -1.74 20.19 -6.33
CA LEU A 142 -0.77 19.19 -6.77
C LEU A 142 -0.04 19.57 -8.06
N GLU A 143 -0.68 20.31 -8.97
CA GLU A 143 -0.08 20.73 -10.25
C GLU A 143 1.14 21.65 -10.00
N GLY A 144 0.99 22.61 -9.09
CA GLY A 144 2.06 23.52 -8.70
C GLY A 144 3.20 22.80 -7.98
N LEU A 145 2.86 21.83 -7.12
CA LEU A 145 3.85 21.00 -6.42
C LEU A 145 4.64 20.14 -7.41
N ALA A 146 3.94 19.47 -8.34
CA ALA A 146 4.56 18.63 -9.36
C ALA A 146 5.49 19.43 -10.28
N TYR A 147 5.07 20.64 -10.68
CA TYR A 147 5.87 21.52 -11.51
C TYR A 147 7.18 21.94 -10.82
N ALA A 148 7.09 22.41 -9.56
CA ALA A 148 8.25 22.88 -8.82
C ALA A 148 9.18 21.75 -8.32
N HIS A 149 8.63 20.56 -8.06
CA HIS A 149 9.37 19.40 -7.57
C HIS A 149 9.48 18.29 -8.64
N SER A 150 9.54 18.64 -9.92
CA SER A 150 9.47 17.68 -11.05
C SER A 150 10.53 16.56 -11.03
N LEU A 151 11.67 16.77 -10.36
CA LEU A 151 12.70 15.75 -10.16
C LEU A 151 12.30 14.64 -9.18
N PHE A 152 11.35 14.91 -8.29
CA PHE A 152 10.93 14.01 -7.21
C PHE A 152 9.45 13.64 -7.30
N ALA A 153 8.64 14.47 -7.96
CA ALA A 153 7.20 14.38 -8.04
C ALA A 153 6.75 13.94 -9.43
N SER A 154 5.76 13.05 -9.49
CA SER A 154 5.05 12.68 -10.71
C SER A 154 3.55 12.75 -10.45
N TYR A 155 2.83 13.49 -11.29
CA TYR A 155 1.39 13.68 -11.15
C TYR A 155 0.73 13.66 -12.53
N GLU A 156 0.03 12.57 -12.81
CA GLU A 156 -0.71 12.34 -14.05
C GLU A 156 -2.14 11.95 -13.64
N PRO A 157 -3.04 12.93 -13.41
CA PRO A 157 -4.35 12.68 -12.78
C PRO A 157 -5.23 11.71 -13.57
N GLU A 158 -5.05 11.64 -14.89
CA GLU A 158 -5.74 10.69 -15.77
C GLU A 158 -5.28 9.23 -15.54
N LEU A 159 -4.05 9.02 -15.07
CA LEU A 159 -3.51 7.70 -14.77
C LEU A 159 -3.67 7.33 -13.29
N PHE A 160 -3.49 8.30 -12.39
CA PHE A 160 -3.59 8.10 -10.95
C PHE A 160 -3.97 9.40 -10.24
N PRO A 161 -4.99 9.40 -9.36
CA PRO A 161 -5.53 10.63 -8.74
C PRO A 161 -4.63 11.29 -7.68
N GLY A 162 -3.51 10.66 -7.30
CA GLY A 162 -2.57 11.20 -6.31
C GLY A 162 -1.22 11.57 -6.93
N LEU A 163 -0.52 12.51 -6.33
CA LEU A 163 0.86 12.82 -6.68
C LEU A 163 1.80 11.81 -6.02
N ILE A 164 2.71 11.22 -6.79
CA ILE A 164 3.74 10.31 -6.31
C ILE A 164 5.00 11.14 -6.03
N TYR A 165 5.39 11.24 -4.77
CA TYR A 165 6.61 11.95 -4.36
C TYR A 165 7.67 10.95 -3.88
N ARG A 166 8.87 10.99 -4.49
CA ARG A 166 9.99 10.11 -4.18
C ARG A 166 11.03 10.87 -3.35
N MET A 167 10.93 10.75 -2.03
CA MET A 167 11.90 11.33 -1.11
C MET A 167 13.18 10.50 -1.09
N LYS A 168 14.34 11.17 -1.17
CA LYS A 168 15.65 10.50 -1.13
C LYS A 168 16.10 10.18 0.30
N GLN A 169 15.85 11.07 1.25
CA GLN A 169 16.28 10.94 2.64
C GLN A 169 15.15 11.34 3.61
N PRO A 170 14.58 10.39 4.39
CA PRO A 170 14.72 8.95 4.22
C PRO A 170 14.16 8.48 2.87
N LYS A 171 14.58 7.29 2.40
CA LYS A 171 14.12 6.74 1.11
C LYS A 171 12.68 6.26 1.22
N ILE A 172 11.73 7.17 1.01
CA ILE A 172 10.28 6.97 1.19
C ILE A 172 9.52 7.44 -0.05
N VAL A 173 8.44 6.74 -0.35
CA VAL A 173 7.47 7.17 -1.37
C VAL A 173 6.23 7.70 -0.66
N LEU A 174 5.78 8.89 -1.05
CA LEU A 174 4.55 9.49 -0.57
C LEU A 174 3.52 9.53 -1.69
N LEU A 175 2.26 9.26 -1.35
CA LEU A 175 1.11 9.50 -2.20
C LEU A 175 0.32 10.65 -1.59
N ILE A 176 0.30 11.79 -2.27
CA ILE A 176 -0.32 13.03 -1.79
C ILE A 176 -1.59 13.28 -2.61
N PHE A 177 -2.72 13.42 -1.93
CA PHE A 177 -4.01 13.65 -2.59
C PHE A 177 -4.44 15.11 -2.46
N VAL A 178 -5.21 15.60 -3.44
CA VAL A 178 -5.79 16.96 -3.44
C VAL A 178 -6.57 17.25 -2.15
N SER A 179 -7.15 16.23 -1.53
CA SER A 179 -7.89 16.32 -0.25
C SER A 179 -7.04 16.65 0.97
N GLY A 180 -5.71 16.56 0.88
CA GLY A 180 -4.82 16.67 2.05
C GLY A 180 -4.49 15.32 2.72
N LYS A 181 -5.09 14.23 2.26
CA LYS A 181 -4.68 12.89 2.70
C LYS A 181 -3.30 12.56 2.13
N VAL A 182 -2.44 11.98 2.96
CA VAL A 182 -1.09 11.57 2.59
C VAL A 182 -0.85 10.13 3.04
N VAL A 183 -0.32 9.30 2.15
CA VAL A 183 0.14 7.94 2.45
C VAL A 183 1.66 7.91 2.32
N LEU A 184 2.35 7.33 3.30
CA LEU A 184 3.80 7.17 3.33
C LEU A 184 4.14 5.68 3.33
N THR A 185 5.01 5.23 2.43
CA THR A 185 5.37 3.81 2.29
C THR A 185 6.84 3.64 1.91
N GLY A 186 7.40 2.47 2.22
CA GLY A 186 8.80 2.11 1.97
C GLY A 186 9.67 2.13 3.23
N ALA A 187 9.10 2.52 4.37
CA ALA A 187 9.83 2.60 5.62
C ALA A 187 10.14 1.22 6.21
N LYS A 188 11.28 1.07 6.87
CA LYS A 188 11.64 -0.09 7.70
C LYS A 188 11.40 0.15 9.18
N THR A 189 11.32 1.41 9.58
CA THR A 189 11.09 1.84 10.96
C THR A 189 9.98 2.90 11.01
N ARG A 190 9.18 2.95 12.08
CA ARG A 190 8.16 4.01 12.25
C ARG A 190 8.75 5.42 12.18
N TYR A 191 9.99 5.55 12.61
CA TYR A 191 10.72 6.80 12.64
C TYR A 191 10.94 7.40 11.25
N GLU A 192 11.22 6.57 10.24
CA GLU A 192 11.35 7.04 8.85
C GLU A 192 10.04 7.62 8.31
N ILE A 193 8.87 7.11 8.77
CA ILE A 193 7.56 7.69 8.43
C ILE A 193 7.44 9.09 9.04
N TYR A 194 7.84 9.24 10.30
CA TYR A 194 7.77 10.51 11.03
C TYR A 194 8.67 11.57 10.41
N GLN A 195 9.94 11.23 10.16
CA GLN A 195 10.86 12.12 9.46
C GLN A 195 10.39 12.49 8.06
N ALA A 196 9.89 11.52 7.28
CA ALA A 196 9.38 11.81 5.94
C ALA A 196 8.20 12.79 5.99
N TYR A 197 7.32 12.66 7.00
CA TYR A 197 6.22 13.59 7.19
C TYR A 197 6.71 15.00 7.58
N MET A 198 7.63 15.10 8.54
CA MET A 198 8.22 16.39 8.96
C MET A 198 8.93 17.09 7.80
N ASN A 199 9.64 16.34 6.96
CA ASN A 199 10.35 16.88 5.80
C ASN A 199 9.41 17.42 4.72
N ILE A 200 8.28 16.75 4.47
CA ILE A 200 7.35 17.17 3.40
C ILE A 200 6.37 18.24 3.86
N TYR A 201 6.02 18.29 5.16
CA TYR A 201 4.95 19.14 5.67
C TYR A 201 5.10 20.64 5.32
N PRO A 202 6.29 21.27 5.43
CA PRO A 202 6.48 22.67 5.00
C PRO A 202 6.16 22.89 3.52
N THR A 203 6.53 21.95 2.65
CA THR A 203 6.17 21.98 1.23
C THR A 203 4.66 21.88 1.06
N LEU A 204 3.98 20.99 1.80
CA LEU A 204 2.51 20.85 1.67
C LEU A 204 1.79 22.15 2.03
N ILE A 205 2.24 22.87 3.07
CA ILE A 205 1.68 24.19 3.44
C ILE A 205 1.84 25.19 2.30
N GLN A 206 3.02 25.26 1.67
CA GLN A 206 3.28 26.20 0.56
C GLN A 206 2.31 26.03 -0.61
N TYR A 207 1.79 24.82 -0.82
CA TYR A 207 0.83 24.50 -1.88
C TYR A 207 -0.61 24.34 -1.38
N LYS A 208 -0.94 24.82 -0.17
CA LYS A 208 -2.31 24.85 0.35
C LYS A 208 -3.22 25.66 -0.60
N LYS A 209 -4.35 25.07 -1.00
CA LYS A 209 -5.34 25.72 -1.85
C LYS A 209 -6.21 26.64 -0.99
N GLY A 210 -6.06 27.96 -1.13
CA GLY A 210 -6.94 28.94 -0.47
C GLY A 210 -6.26 30.18 0.11
N ASP A 211 -4.94 30.20 0.25
CA ASP A 211 -4.21 31.43 0.61
C ASP A 211 -3.61 32.05 -0.67
N ALA A 212 -4.08 33.25 -1.00
CA ALA A 212 -3.59 34.04 -2.12
C ALA A 212 -2.20 34.60 -1.82
N ALA A 213 -1.15 33.97 -2.36
CA ALA A 213 0.06 34.59 -2.90
C ALA A 213 1.07 33.50 -3.27
N LEU A 214 1.05 33.05 -4.53
CA LEU A 214 2.30 32.56 -5.12
C LEU A 214 3.13 33.80 -5.49
N PRO A 215 4.42 33.89 -5.13
CA PRO A 215 5.29 34.79 -5.87
C PRO A 215 5.22 34.39 -7.35
N ALA A 216 5.02 35.38 -8.21
CA ALA A 216 4.96 35.17 -9.65
C ALA A 216 6.18 34.36 -10.08
N LEU A 217 5.96 33.23 -10.77
CA LEU A 217 7.03 32.52 -11.45
C LEU A 217 7.70 33.51 -12.41
N PRO A 218 9.03 33.67 -12.42
CA PRO A 218 9.68 34.50 -13.43
C PRO A 218 9.41 33.90 -14.81
N ALA A 219 8.76 34.67 -15.67
CA ALA A 219 8.46 34.34 -17.06
C ALA A 219 9.73 34.41 -17.94
N ALA A 220 10.79 33.68 -17.58
CA ALA A 220 12.06 33.68 -18.30
C ALA A 220 12.65 32.27 -18.37
N ASN A 221 11.99 31.41 -19.15
CA ASN A 221 12.60 30.43 -20.07
C ASN A 221 11.48 29.55 -20.65
N LEU A 222 10.63 30.16 -21.49
CA LEU A 222 9.93 29.40 -22.50
C LEU A 222 11.00 28.94 -23.51
N MET A 223 11.41 27.67 -23.42
CA MET A 223 12.03 27.02 -24.58
C MET A 223 11.08 27.21 -25.76
N PRO A 224 11.56 27.67 -26.94
CA PRO A 224 10.71 27.72 -28.11
C PRO A 224 10.25 26.29 -28.44
N PRO A 225 9.02 26.12 -28.94
CA PRO A 225 8.53 24.82 -29.37
C PRO A 225 9.47 24.23 -30.43
N PRO A 226 9.68 22.89 -30.47
CA PRO A 226 10.48 22.29 -31.51
C PRO A 226 9.92 22.67 -32.88
N ARG A 227 10.79 23.20 -33.75
CA ARG A 227 10.48 23.56 -35.14
C ARG A 227 9.79 22.38 -35.82
N ALA A 228 8.64 22.65 -36.45
CA ALA A 228 7.97 21.69 -37.30
C ALA A 228 8.93 21.18 -38.39
N LEU A 229 8.97 19.86 -38.57
CA LEU A 229 9.64 19.22 -39.70
C LEU A 229 9.09 19.80 -41.01
N PRO A 230 9.93 20.07 -42.02
CA PRO A 230 9.46 20.56 -43.31
C PRO A 230 8.60 19.50 -44.00
N PRO A 231 7.56 19.90 -44.78
CA PRO A 231 6.72 18.96 -45.48
C PRO A 231 7.50 18.24 -46.57
N ALA A 232 7.21 16.95 -46.75
CA ALA A 232 7.73 16.15 -47.84
C ALA A 232 7.39 16.81 -49.19
N ARG A 233 8.41 17.09 -50.01
CA ARG A 233 8.23 17.51 -51.39
C ARG A 233 7.49 16.39 -52.14
N GLN A 234 6.30 16.70 -52.64
CA GLN A 234 5.70 15.96 -53.74
C GLN A 234 6.56 16.17 -54.99
N ALA A 235 7.06 15.09 -55.58
CA ALA A 235 7.66 15.10 -56.89
C ALA A 235 6.74 14.35 -57.86
N GLY A 236 6.14 15.12 -58.77
CA GLY A 236 6.16 14.89 -60.22
C GLY A 236 5.65 13.57 -60.81
N GLN A 237 4.59 13.71 -61.60
CA GLN A 237 4.09 12.77 -62.61
C GLN A 237 5.10 12.48 -63.75
N PRO A 238 4.82 11.48 -64.62
CA PRO A 238 5.81 10.74 -65.42
C PRO A 238 6.04 11.34 -66.81
N ASP A 239 7.17 11.01 -67.44
CA ASP A 239 7.30 11.00 -68.90
C ASP A 239 8.41 10.05 -69.38
N GLY A 240 8.16 9.37 -70.50
CA GLY A 240 8.96 8.26 -71.08
C GLY A 240 10.36 8.66 -71.55
N SER A 241 11.31 7.73 -71.71
CA SER A 241 11.51 6.90 -72.92
C SER A 241 12.66 5.89 -72.68
N ALA A 242 12.55 4.69 -73.27
CA ALA A 242 13.57 3.77 -73.86
C ALA A 242 15.08 3.93 -73.45
N GLU A 243 15.93 2.90 -73.25
CA GLU A 243 16.02 1.52 -73.73
C GLU A 243 17.28 0.83 -73.12
N HIS A 244 17.34 -0.52 -73.14
CA HIS A 244 18.52 -1.43 -72.98
C HIS A 244 19.27 -1.40 -71.61
N MET A 245 19.60 -2.52 -70.92
CA MET A 245 20.17 -3.80 -71.36
C MET A 245 20.19 -4.81 -70.19
N GLU A 246 20.27 -6.08 -70.54
CA GLU A 246 20.13 -7.31 -69.74
C GLU A 246 21.40 -7.73 -68.99
N GLN A 247 21.28 -8.28 -67.75
CA GLN A 247 21.93 -9.51 -67.24
C GLN A 247 22.09 -9.58 -65.70
N GLN A 248 21.41 -10.58 -65.11
CA GLN A 248 21.97 -11.68 -64.30
C GLN A 248 22.73 -11.38 -62.98
N GLN A 249 22.15 -11.73 -61.81
CA GLN A 249 22.68 -12.72 -60.85
C GLN A 249 21.69 -13.02 -59.69
N GLN A 250 21.80 -14.23 -59.14
CA GLN A 250 20.87 -14.96 -58.26
C GLN A 250 21.06 -14.75 -56.73
N GLN A 251 19.93 -14.84 -56.00
CA GLN A 251 19.68 -15.46 -54.65
C GLN A 251 20.42 -14.97 -53.38
N PRO A 252 19.95 -15.31 -52.15
CA PRO A 252 18.57 -15.35 -51.65
C PRO A 252 18.40 -14.70 -50.24
N GLN A 253 17.14 -14.63 -49.81
CA GLN A 253 16.67 -14.12 -48.51
C GLN A 253 17.25 -14.87 -47.30
N HIS A 254 17.63 -14.12 -46.25
CA HIS A 254 17.65 -14.60 -44.88
C HIS A 254 16.63 -13.81 -44.03
N HIS A 255 15.49 -14.46 -43.76
CA HIS A 255 14.56 -14.07 -42.70
C HIS A 255 15.26 -14.24 -41.35
N GLN A 256 15.57 -13.14 -40.66
CA GLN A 256 15.92 -13.19 -39.24
C GLN A 256 14.70 -12.75 -38.43
N GLN A 257 13.93 -13.76 -38.04
CA GLN A 257 12.86 -13.64 -37.07
C GLN A 257 13.49 -13.40 -35.69
N GLN A 258 13.48 -12.15 -35.21
CA GLN A 258 13.88 -11.85 -33.84
C GLN A 258 12.84 -12.42 -32.87
N GLN A 259 13.26 -13.48 -32.19
CA GLN A 259 12.56 -14.11 -31.09
C GLN A 259 12.46 -13.14 -29.91
N ILE A 260 11.26 -13.02 -29.37
CA ILE A 260 10.94 -12.43 -28.08
C ILE A 260 11.67 -13.23 -26.99
N PRO A 261 12.52 -12.63 -26.14
CA PRO A 261 13.09 -13.37 -25.02
C PRO A 261 12.00 -13.63 -23.97
N GLN A 262 11.76 -14.90 -23.66
CA GLN A 262 10.96 -15.32 -22.52
C GLN A 262 11.57 -14.80 -21.20
N PRO A 263 10.76 -14.46 -20.18
CA PRO A 263 11.29 -13.99 -18.92
C PRO A 263 11.95 -15.14 -18.15
N VAL A 264 13.25 -14.97 -17.89
CA VAL A 264 14.06 -15.83 -17.02
C VAL A 264 13.47 -15.82 -15.62
N GLN A 265 13.09 -17.00 -15.13
CA GLN A 265 12.61 -17.21 -13.76
C GLN A 265 13.75 -16.96 -12.76
N HIS A 266 13.65 -15.87 -11.98
CA HIS A 266 14.42 -15.72 -10.75
C HIS A 266 13.58 -16.14 -9.52
N PRO A 267 14.17 -16.85 -8.55
CA PRO A 267 13.43 -17.38 -7.40
C PRO A 267 13.01 -16.28 -6.42
N GLY A 268 11.88 -16.51 -5.78
CA GLY A 268 11.12 -15.55 -4.98
C GLY A 268 11.91 -14.71 -3.99
N SER A 269 11.86 -13.40 -4.21
CA SER A 269 12.18 -12.39 -3.22
C SER A 269 10.91 -12.01 -2.47
N ALA A 270 10.95 -12.03 -1.13
CA ALA A 270 9.88 -11.52 -0.26
C ALA A 270 9.46 -10.07 -0.60
N ALA A 271 10.28 -9.32 -1.36
CA ALA A 271 9.94 -8.00 -1.87
C ALA A 271 8.81 -8.03 -2.93
N ALA A 272 8.72 -9.08 -3.75
CA ALA A 272 7.65 -9.21 -4.76
C ALA A 272 6.28 -9.46 -4.10
N ALA A 273 6.24 -10.26 -3.03
CA ALA A 273 5.04 -10.48 -2.24
C ALA A 273 4.60 -9.22 -1.47
N ALA A 274 5.54 -8.38 -1.04
CA ALA A 274 5.25 -7.09 -0.41
C ALA A 274 4.73 -6.05 -1.43
N ALA A 275 5.20 -6.07 -2.67
CA ALA A 275 4.75 -5.17 -3.74
C ALA A 275 3.31 -5.46 -4.22
N MET A 276 2.87 -6.72 -4.17
CA MET A 276 1.51 -7.14 -4.54
C MET A 276 0.41 -6.77 -3.52
N MET A 277 0.76 -6.14 -2.39
CA MET A 277 -0.17 -5.90 -1.26
C MET A 277 -0.33 -4.41 -0.90
N MET A 278 -0.26 -3.51 -1.88
CA MET A 278 -0.81 -2.15 -1.72
C MET A 278 -2.34 -2.26 -1.57
N PRO A 279 -2.96 -1.58 -0.59
CA PRO A 279 -4.40 -1.42 -0.61
C PRO A 279 -4.79 -0.70 -1.92
N PRO A 280 -5.87 -1.12 -2.61
CA PRO A 280 -6.36 -0.38 -3.76
C PRO A 280 -6.65 1.08 -3.34
N PRO A 281 -6.47 2.06 -4.24
CA PRO A 281 -6.88 3.43 -3.95
C PRO A 281 -8.37 3.44 -3.54
N PRO A 282 -8.78 4.31 -2.59
CA PRO A 282 -10.18 4.42 -2.22
C PRO A 282 -10.99 4.72 -3.48
N THR A 283 -11.95 3.85 -3.80
CA THR A 283 -12.88 4.06 -4.90
C THR A 283 -13.60 5.40 -4.70
N PRO A 284 -13.72 6.25 -5.73
CA PRO A 284 -14.49 7.47 -5.60
C PRO A 284 -15.94 7.12 -5.24
N SER A 285 -16.42 7.77 -4.19
CA SER A 285 -17.81 7.78 -3.76
C SER A 285 -18.72 8.03 -4.97
N ALA A 286 -19.76 7.22 -5.10
CA ALA A 286 -20.73 7.25 -6.18
C ALA A 286 -21.21 8.68 -6.48
N ALA A 287 -21.00 9.12 -7.72
CA ALA A 287 -21.82 10.15 -8.35
C ALA A 287 -23.20 9.54 -8.68
N PRO A 288 -24.29 10.33 -8.70
CA PRO A 288 -25.64 9.81 -8.79
C PRO A 288 -25.88 9.21 -10.18
N THR A 289 -26.40 7.98 -10.22
CA THR A 289 -26.89 7.34 -11.44
C THR A 289 -28.08 8.12 -12.02
N PRO A 290 -28.21 8.21 -13.35
CA PRO A 290 -29.32 8.87 -14.01
C PRO A 290 -30.60 8.03 -13.86
N SER A 291 -31.73 8.72 -13.68
CA SER A 291 -33.07 8.15 -13.62
C SER A 291 -33.40 7.33 -14.88
N MET A 292 -33.74 6.06 -14.71
CA MET A 292 -34.35 5.23 -15.76
C MET A 292 -35.84 5.52 -15.89
N THR A 293 -36.30 5.65 -17.14
CA THR A 293 -37.69 5.89 -17.52
C THR A 293 -38.52 4.60 -17.50
N LEU A 294 -39.84 4.76 -17.40
CA LEU A 294 -40.85 3.71 -17.18
C LEU A 294 -41.11 2.79 -18.40
N GLN A 295 -40.10 2.53 -19.23
CA GLN A 295 -40.20 1.69 -20.44
C GLN A 295 -39.24 0.49 -20.48
N ASP A 296 -38.29 0.37 -19.55
CA ASP A 296 -37.31 -0.74 -19.55
C ASP A 296 -37.69 -1.95 -18.65
N LEU A 297 -38.90 -1.99 -18.10
CA LEU A 297 -39.33 -3.02 -17.14
C LEU A 297 -40.14 -4.19 -17.74
N HIS A 298 -40.02 -4.49 -19.03
CA HIS A 298 -40.86 -5.50 -19.71
C HIS A 298 -40.14 -6.72 -20.32
N ALA A 299 -38.89 -6.99 -19.96
CA ALA A 299 -38.17 -8.15 -20.50
C ALA A 299 -37.33 -8.89 -19.47
N MET A 300 -37.95 -9.49 -18.44
CA MET A 300 -37.40 -10.67 -17.75
C MET A 300 -38.51 -11.61 -17.29
N ASN A 301 -38.60 -12.75 -17.99
CA ASN A 301 -39.45 -13.88 -17.67
C ASN A 301 -38.89 -14.61 -16.43
N LEU A 302 -39.40 -14.30 -15.24
CA LEU A 302 -39.10 -15.00 -13.99
C LEU A 302 -40.23 -15.97 -13.62
N PRO A 303 -39.93 -17.18 -13.10
CA PRO A 303 -40.94 -18.14 -12.67
C PRO A 303 -41.67 -17.66 -11.39
N PRO A 304 -42.95 -18.03 -11.20
CA PRO A 304 -43.75 -17.55 -10.08
C PRO A 304 -43.32 -18.17 -8.74
N PRO A 305 -43.49 -17.45 -7.61
CA PRO A 305 -43.15 -17.95 -6.27
C PRO A 305 -44.19 -18.96 -5.75
N THR A 306 -43.69 -20.01 -5.11
CA THR A 306 -44.47 -21.06 -4.43
C THR A 306 -45.25 -20.51 -3.23
N PRO A 307 -46.53 -20.88 -3.02
CA PRO A 307 -47.32 -20.38 -1.89
C PRO A 307 -46.90 -20.97 -0.54
N LEU A 308 -46.82 -20.11 0.48
CA LEU A 308 -46.57 -20.44 1.88
C LEU A 308 -47.81 -21.08 2.52
N HIS A 309 -47.61 -22.19 3.23
CA HIS A 309 -48.63 -22.87 4.04
C HIS A 309 -48.94 -22.07 5.34
N PRO A 310 -50.21 -21.98 5.78
CA PRO A 310 -50.59 -21.32 7.02
C PRO A 310 -50.78 -22.34 8.16
N ASN A 311 -49.90 -22.36 9.16
CA ASN A 311 -50.26 -22.72 10.54
C ASN A 311 -49.06 -22.58 11.49
N LEU A 312 -49.02 -21.48 12.24
CA LEU A 312 -48.26 -21.35 13.48
C LEU A 312 -49.14 -20.57 14.47
N PRO A 313 -49.36 -21.05 15.71
CA PRO A 313 -50.19 -20.36 16.69
C PRO A 313 -49.47 -19.13 17.28
N PRO A 314 -50.20 -18.10 17.72
CA PRO A 314 -49.63 -16.84 18.20
C PRO A 314 -49.04 -16.97 19.63
N PRO A 315 -48.05 -16.14 20.01
CA PRO A 315 -47.49 -16.13 21.36
C PRO A 315 -48.41 -15.40 22.34
N THR A 316 -48.58 -15.98 23.53
CA THR A 316 -49.37 -15.44 24.66
C THR A 316 -48.76 -14.16 25.26
N PRO A 317 -49.57 -13.19 25.74
CA PRO A 317 -49.08 -11.94 26.33
C PRO A 317 -48.65 -12.13 27.79
N ARG A 318 -47.56 -11.47 28.19
CA ARG A 318 -47.12 -11.36 29.61
C ARG A 318 -47.92 -10.28 30.33
N HIS A 319 -48.49 -10.62 31.49
CA HIS A 319 -49.06 -9.66 32.43
C HIS A 319 -47.97 -8.83 33.16
N PRO A 320 -48.21 -7.53 33.43
CA PRO A 320 -47.37 -6.73 34.32
C PRO A 320 -47.99 -6.61 35.71
N GLY A 321 -47.14 -6.59 36.74
CA GLY A 321 -47.45 -5.99 38.04
C GLY A 321 -47.43 -6.93 39.23
N LEU A 322 -46.35 -6.87 40.02
CA LEU A 322 -46.38 -6.70 41.48
C LEU A 322 -44.94 -6.61 42.01
N ALA A 323 -44.66 -5.51 42.71
CA ALA A 323 -43.54 -5.30 43.60
C ALA A 323 -44.12 -4.93 44.98
N PRO A 324 -43.34 -4.71 46.05
CA PRO A 324 -42.27 -5.53 46.64
C PRO A 324 -42.49 -5.70 48.16
N THR A 325 -41.81 -6.65 48.84
CA THR A 325 -41.55 -6.56 50.31
C THR A 325 -40.31 -7.37 50.73
N PRO A 326 -39.67 -7.05 51.90
CA PRO A 326 -38.23 -7.23 52.09
C PRO A 326 -37.81 -8.22 53.22
N SER A 327 -36.48 -8.45 53.25
CA SER A 327 -35.61 -8.73 54.42
C SER A 327 -35.28 -10.17 54.83
N LEU A 328 -34.08 -10.27 55.45
CA LEU A 328 -33.33 -11.39 56.06
C LEU A 328 -32.50 -12.22 55.05
N GLY A 329 -31.18 -12.38 55.15
CA GLY A 329 -30.21 -12.12 56.23
C GLY A 329 -29.28 -13.33 56.35
N HIS A 330 -27.96 -13.12 56.20
CA HIS A 330 -26.84 -14.05 56.48
C HIS A 330 -26.76 -15.35 55.63
N HIS A 331 -25.61 -15.92 55.23
CA HIS A 331 -24.28 -15.99 55.83
C HIS A 331 -23.22 -16.20 54.71
N VAL A 332 -22.08 -15.51 54.80
CA VAL A 332 -20.88 -15.72 53.99
C VAL A 332 -19.99 -16.76 54.71
N LEU A 333 -19.53 -17.78 53.99
CA LEU A 333 -18.52 -18.74 54.46
C LEU A 333 -17.11 -18.27 54.07
N PRO A 334 -16.10 -18.35 54.96
CA PRO A 334 -14.71 -17.99 54.64
C PRO A 334 -13.90 -19.16 54.03
N PRO A 335 -12.78 -18.88 53.35
CA PRO A 335 -11.96 -19.88 52.64
C PRO A 335 -10.97 -20.63 53.55
N PRO A 336 -10.46 -21.81 53.12
CA PRO A 336 -9.61 -22.66 53.95
C PRO A 336 -8.12 -22.25 53.91
N SER A 337 -7.48 -22.37 55.08
CA SER A 337 -6.05 -22.11 55.34
C SER A 337 -5.11 -23.23 54.82
N PRO A 338 -3.83 -22.92 54.54
CA PRO A 338 -2.89 -23.85 53.92
C PRO A 338 -2.32 -24.86 54.93
N ARG A 339 -2.12 -26.11 54.49
CA ARG A 339 -1.41 -27.15 55.26
C ARG A 339 0.10 -27.04 55.03
N ARG A 340 0.84 -27.26 56.13
CA ARG A 340 2.28 -27.55 56.17
C ARG A 340 2.64 -28.75 55.31
#